data_AF-A0A3D8H648-F1
#
_entry.id   AF-A0A3D8H648-F1
#
_cell.length_a   1.000
_cell.length_b   1.000
_cell.length_c   1.000
_cell.angle_alpha   90.00
_cell.angle_beta   90.00
_cell.angle_gamma   90.00
#
_symmetry.space_group_name_H-M   'P 1'
#
loop_
_entity.id
_entity.type
_entity.pdbx_description
1 polymer ?
#
loop_
_entity_poly.entity_id
_entity_poly.type
_entity_poly.pdbx_seq_one_letter_code
_entity_poly.pdbx_strand_id
1 'polypeptide(L)'
;MDPVLAELLNSIGLEAIKIVGPAAIAALAAYKAASLQFKATLAQLREANEFSARQHLFDYYKERQKRLLESHNELTTSLGQVLGVNAAAREDDLDFSGRKMIDSFDAIARLYLGAAPFEISLTVRDMKAKGLDDLEEYVELESTKHALGGLELGEDFDSKRNVVISLLGVYGQLERCNQLLLEKEMDSLFSKYVSRP
;
A
#
# COMPACT_ATOMS: atom_id res chain seq x y z
N MET A 1 -67.79 -48.27 14.78
CA MET A 1 -66.61 -48.64 13.96
C MET A 1 -66.32 -50.10 14.26
N ASP A 2 -66.09 -50.89 13.21
CA ASP A 2 -65.80 -52.32 13.33
C ASP A 2 -64.46 -52.52 14.09
N PRO A 3 -64.43 -53.25 15.21
CA PRO A 3 -63.24 -53.40 16.07
C PRO A 3 -62.03 -53.97 15.31
N VAL A 4 -62.27 -54.79 14.29
CA VAL A 4 -61.22 -55.39 13.44
C VAL A 4 -60.53 -54.34 12.57
N LEU A 5 -61.27 -53.34 12.10
CA LEU A 5 -60.73 -52.23 11.30
C LEU A 5 -59.85 -51.30 12.14
N ALA A 6 -60.22 -51.09 13.41
CA ALA A 6 -59.46 -50.27 14.35
C ALA A 6 -58.13 -50.93 14.75
N GLU A 7 -58.10 -52.25 14.90
CA GLU A 7 -56.90 -53.01 15.27
C GLU A 7 -55.90 -53.12 14.10
N LEU A 8 -56.39 -53.27 12.87
CA LEU A 8 -55.59 -53.22 11.64
C LEU A 8 -54.99 -51.84 11.37
N LEU A 9 -55.74 -50.77 11.61
CA LEU A 9 -55.23 -49.39 11.49
C LEU A 9 -54.16 -49.09 12.54
N ASN A 10 -54.33 -49.60 13.78
CA ASN A 10 -53.35 -49.43 14.84
C ASN A 10 -52.06 -50.21 14.60
N SER A 11 -52.13 -51.46 14.11
CA SER A 11 -50.96 -52.28 13.84
C SER A 11 -50.12 -51.73 12.68
N ILE A 12 -50.76 -51.33 11.59
CA ILE A 12 -50.11 -50.69 10.43
C ILE A 12 -49.50 -49.33 10.83
N GLY A 13 -50.22 -48.53 11.64
CA GLY A 13 -49.71 -47.27 12.16
C GLY A 13 -48.49 -47.44 13.08
N LEU A 14 -48.50 -48.43 13.96
CA LEU A 14 -47.38 -48.73 14.87
C LEU A 14 -46.14 -49.27 14.15
N GLU A 15 -46.30 -50.11 13.13
CA GLU A 15 -45.18 -50.59 12.32
C GLU A 15 -44.58 -49.47 11.46
N ALA A 16 -45.42 -48.61 10.88
CA ALA A 16 -44.96 -47.43 10.15
C ALA A 16 -44.19 -46.47 11.08
N ILE A 17 -44.65 -46.23 12.31
CA ILE A 17 -43.94 -45.40 13.30
C ILE A 17 -42.59 -46.00 13.71
N LYS A 18 -42.49 -47.34 13.84
CA LYS A 18 -41.23 -48.02 14.16
C LYS A 18 -40.17 -47.90 13.06
N ILE A 19 -40.58 -47.75 11.80
CA ILE A 19 -39.67 -47.62 10.66
C ILE A 19 -39.38 -46.13 10.38
N VAL A 20 -40.42 -45.29 10.36
CA VAL A 20 -40.33 -43.87 9.99
C VAL A 20 -39.80 -43.02 11.14
N GLY A 21 -40.09 -43.36 12.39
CA GLY A 21 -39.65 -42.61 13.57
C GLY A 21 -38.13 -42.54 13.72
N PRO A 22 -37.41 -43.67 13.75
CA PRO A 22 -35.94 -43.67 13.81
C PRO A 22 -35.30 -43.02 12.59
N ALA A 23 -35.87 -43.21 11.39
CA ALA A 23 -35.40 -42.58 10.17
C ALA A 23 -35.55 -41.05 10.22
N ALA A 24 -36.66 -40.53 10.74
CA ALA A 24 -36.90 -39.10 10.92
C ALA A 24 -35.95 -38.48 11.96
N ILE A 25 -35.70 -39.18 13.08
CA ILE A 25 -34.76 -38.73 14.11
C ILE A 25 -33.33 -38.74 13.57
N ALA A 26 -32.92 -39.80 12.85
CA ALA A 26 -31.62 -39.88 12.20
C ALA A 26 -31.44 -38.77 11.15
N ALA A 27 -32.48 -38.48 10.35
CA ALA A 27 -32.48 -37.39 9.39
C ALA A 27 -32.33 -36.01 10.07
N LEU A 28 -33.03 -35.79 11.19
CA LEU A 28 -32.91 -34.56 11.99
C LEU A 28 -31.52 -34.40 12.61
N ALA A 29 -30.95 -35.48 13.15
CA ALA A 29 -29.61 -35.48 13.73
C ALA A 29 -28.54 -35.25 12.66
N ALA A 30 -28.63 -35.94 11.52
CA ALA A 30 -27.75 -35.76 10.37
C ALA A 30 -27.83 -34.33 9.82
N TYR A 31 -29.03 -33.76 9.71
CA TYR A 31 -29.22 -32.38 9.27
C TYR A 31 -28.57 -31.38 10.22
N LYS A 32 -28.75 -31.53 11.54
CA LYS A 32 -28.11 -30.66 12.53
C LYS A 32 -26.59 -30.75 12.48
N ALA A 33 -26.04 -31.97 12.44
CA ALA A 33 -24.61 -32.22 12.35
C ALA A 33 -24.01 -31.63 11.06
N ALA A 34 -24.65 -31.86 9.91
CA ALA A 34 -24.25 -31.29 8.63
C ALA A 34 -24.28 -29.74 8.68
N SER A 35 -25.29 -29.13 9.29
CA SER A 35 -25.37 -27.66 9.40
C SER A 35 -24.26 -27.07 10.27
N LEU A 36 -23.89 -27.75 11.36
CA LEU A 36 -22.81 -27.34 12.27
C LEU A 36 -21.46 -27.46 11.57
N GLN A 37 -21.23 -28.57 10.87
CA GLN A 37 -20.02 -28.78 10.10
C GLN A 37 -19.90 -27.76 8.96
N PHE A 38 -21.00 -27.48 8.23
CA PHE A 38 -21.02 -26.44 7.21
C PHE A 38 -20.67 -25.06 7.78
N LYS A 39 -21.22 -24.68 8.94
CA LYS A 39 -20.89 -23.42 9.61
C LYS A 39 -19.42 -23.34 10.02
N ALA A 40 -18.86 -24.43 10.55
CA ALA A 40 -17.45 -24.50 10.90
C ALA A 40 -16.55 -24.39 9.66
N THR A 41 -16.88 -25.08 8.57
CA THR A 41 -16.16 -24.98 7.29
C THR A 41 -16.28 -23.58 6.69
N LEU A 42 -17.45 -22.92 6.80
CA LEU A 42 -17.65 -21.55 6.35
C LEU A 42 -16.82 -20.54 7.15
N ALA A 43 -16.67 -20.77 8.47
CA ALA A 43 -15.79 -19.98 9.31
C ALA A 43 -14.32 -20.17 8.93
N GLN A 44 -13.87 -21.43 8.73
CA GLN A 44 -12.51 -21.73 8.27
C GLN A 44 -12.21 -21.17 6.88
N LEU A 45 -13.15 -21.28 5.93
CA LEU A 45 -13.02 -20.69 4.60
C LEU A 45 -12.95 -19.17 4.64
N ARG A 46 -13.74 -18.53 5.54
CA ARG A 46 -13.63 -17.09 5.76
C ARG A 46 -12.27 -16.72 6.32
N GLU A 47 -11.81 -17.39 7.37
CA GLU A 47 -10.49 -17.12 7.96
C GLU A 47 -9.34 -17.36 6.97
N ALA A 48 -9.40 -18.44 6.17
CA ALA A 48 -8.38 -18.75 5.16
C ALA A 48 -8.39 -17.75 4.00
N ASN A 49 -9.57 -17.39 3.47
CA ASN A 49 -9.69 -16.37 2.43
C ASN A 49 -9.29 -14.99 2.94
N GLU A 50 -9.61 -14.67 4.20
CA GLU A 50 -9.23 -13.43 4.84
C GLU A 50 -7.71 -13.37 5.06
N PHE A 51 -7.08 -14.46 5.48
CA PHE A 51 -5.62 -14.57 5.58
C PHE A 51 -4.93 -14.42 4.21
N SER A 52 -5.44 -15.09 3.17
CA SER A 52 -4.91 -14.97 1.80
C SER A 52 -5.07 -13.55 1.25
N ALA A 53 -6.25 -12.92 1.42
CA ALA A 53 -6.47 -11.54 1.02
C ALA A 53 -5.52 -10.56 1.76
N ARG A 54 -5.26 -10.80 3.05
CA ARG A 54 -4.28 -10.02 3.85
C ARG A 54 -2.86 -10.20 3.34
N GLN A 55 -2.46 -11.43 3.02
CA GLN A 55 -1.14 -11.71 2.46
C GLN A 55 -0.95 -10.98 1.13
N HIS A 56 -1.96 -11.00 0.25
CA HIS A 56 -1.92 -10.24 -0.99
C HIS A 56 -1.86 -8.73 -0.79
N LEU A 57 -2.58 -8.19 0.20
CA LEU A 57 -2.48 -6.77 0.55
C LEU A 57 -1.09 -6.42 1.08
N PHE A 58 -0.54 -7.22 1.98
CA PHE A 58 0.82 -7.02 2.51
C PHE A 58 1.87 -7.09 1.39
N ASP A 59 1.79 -8.09 0.52
CA ASP A 59 2.68 -8.26 -0.63
C ASP A 59 2.57 -7.06 -1.58
N TYR A 60 1.37 -6.53 -1.81
CA TYR A 60 1.15 -5.32 -2.58
C TYR A 60 1.84 -4.09 -1.97
N TYR A 61 1.70 -3.86 -0.65
CA TYR A 61 2.36 -2.73 0.00
C TYR A 61 3.89 -2.87 0.03
N LYS A 62 4.40 -4.08 0.23
CA LYS A 62 5.84 -4.38 0.13
C LYS A 62 6.38 -4.07 -1.26
N GLU A 63 5.67 -4.48 -2.30
CA GLU A 63 6.01 -4.17 -3.69
C GLU A 63 5.93 -2.66 -3.97
N ARG A 64 4.93 -1.98 -3.42
CA ARG A 64 4.79 -0.52 -3.54
C ARG A 64 5.96 0.22 -2.87
N GLN A 65 6.39 -0.22 -1.69
CA GLN A 65 7.57 0.32 -1.00
C GLN A 65 8.84 0.08 -1.81
N LYS A 66 9.01 -1.11 -2.39
CA LYS A 66 10.14 -1.44 -3.26
C LYS A 66 10.22 -0.51 -4.47
N ARG A 67 9.10 -0.28 -5.15
CA ARG A 67 9.04 0.63 -6.31
C ARG A 67 9.36 2.08 -5.93
N LEU A 68 8.93 2.51 -4.74
CA LEU A 68 9.23 3.85 -4.25
C LEU A 68 10.74 4.02 -4.01
N LEU A 69 11.38 3.04 -3.39
CA LEU A 69 12.84 3.00 -3.21
C LEU A 69 13.58 2.94 -4.55
N GLU A 70 13.12 2.12 -5.50
CA GLU A 70 13.69 2.05 -6.86
C GLU A 70 13.60 3.41 -7.57
N SER A 71 12.45 4.06 -7.52
CA SER A 71 12.25 5.40 -8.09
C SER A 71 13.14 6.45 -7.43
N HIS A 72 13.35 6.39 -6.12
CA HIS A 72 14.28 7.28 -5.41
C HIS A 72 15.74 7.03 -5.81
N ASN A 73 16.15 5.77 -5.98
CA ASN A 73 17.48 5.41 -6.46
C ASN A 73 17.73 5.87 -7.91
N GLU A 74 16.71 5.75 -8.78
CA GLU A 74 16.76 6.26 -10.15
C GLU A 74 16.92 7.79 -10.14
N LEU A 75 16.12 8.50 -9.35
CA LEU A 75 16.21 9.96 -9.19
C LEU A 75 17.60 10.37 -8.69
N THR A 76 18.11 9.70 -7.67
CA THR A 76 19.45 9.94 -7.12
C THR A 76 20.53 9.70 -8.18
N THR A 77 20.38 8.64 -8.98
CA THR A 77 21.29 8.34 -10.08
C THR A 77 21.24 9.43 -11.16
N SER A 78 20.05 9.85 -11.58
CA SER A 78 19.88 10.90 -12.58
C SER A 78 20.44 12.24 -12.12
N LEU A 79 20.16 12.64 -10.88
CA LEU A 79 20.74 13.85 -10.29
C LEU A 79 22.27 13.74 -10.14
N GLY A 80 22.79 12.57 -9.76
CA GLY A 80 24.23 12.30 -9.75
C GLY A 80 24.87 12.39 -11.14
N GLN A 81 24.18 11.95 -12.19
CA GLN A 81 24.63 12.10 -13.58
C GLN A 81 24.68 13.58 -14.00
N VAL A 82 23.72 14.40 -13.58
CA VAL A 82 23.78 15.87 -13.81
C VAL A 82 25.07 16.44 -13.25
N LEU A 83 25.45 16.07 -12.02
CA LEU A 83 26.70 16.51 -11.41
C LEU A 83 27.92 15.98 -12.13
N GLY A 84 27.95 14.69 -12.47
CA GLY A 84 29.07 14.06 -13.15
C GLY A 84 29.36 14.70 -14.52
N VAL A 85 28.31 14.96 -15.30
CA VAL A 85 28.42 15.61 -16.61
C VAL A 85 28.87 17.07 -16.46
N ASN A 86 28.29 17.82 -15.53
CA ASN A 86 28.69 19.21 -15.28
C ASN A 86 30.13 19.31 -14.72
N ALA A 87 30.60 18.33 -13.93
CA ALA A 87 31.97 18.33 -13.40
C ALA A 87 33.03 17.95 -14.44
N ALA A 88 32.67 17.07 -15.38
CA ALA A 88 33.56 16.63 -16.47
C ALA A 88 33.70 17.70 -17.58
N ALA A 89 32.74 18.61 -17.66
CA ALA A 89 32.69 19.68 -18.63
C ALA A 89 33.63 20.84 -18.24
N ARG A 90 34.76 20.98 -18.94
CA ARG A 90 35.59 22.20 -18.87
C ARG A 90 35.03 23.25 -19.82
N GLU A 91 34.55 24.38 -19.29
CA GLU A 91 33.88 25.44 -20.06
C GLU A 91 34.67 25.93 -21.30
N ASP A 92 36.00 25.89 -21.22
CA ASP A 92 36.90 26.39 -22.27
C ASP A 92 37.10 25.44 -23.47
N ASP A 93 36.76 24.15 -23.35
CA ASP A 93 36.99 23.11 -24.39
C ASP A 93 35.69 22.48 -24.94
N LEU A 94 34.53 22.99 -24.54
CA LEU A 94 33.26 22.39 -24.98
C LEU A 94 32.88 22.81 -26.39
N ASP A 95 32.87 21.83 -27.30
CA ASP A 95 32.21 21.95 -28.58
C ASP A 95 30.67 22.07 -28.44
N PHE A 96 30.00 22.33 -29.56
CA PHE A 96 28.54 22.46 -29.58
C PHE A 96 27.80 21.22 -29.07
N SER A 97 28.38 20.03 -29.25
CA SER A 97 27.78 18.77 -28.79
C SER A 97 27.88 18.63 -27.27
N GLY A 98 29.03 19.00 -26.69
CA GLY A 98 29.25 19.02 -25.25
C GLY A 98 28.28 19.97 -24.53
N ARG A 99 28.07 21.17 -25.06
CA ARG A 99 27.09 22.12 -24.50
C ARG A 99 25.67 21.58 -24.53
N LYS A 100 25.23 21.01 -25.66
CA LYS A 100 23.92 20.37 -25.77
C LYS A 100 23.71 19.21 -24.79
N MET A 101 24.76 18.44 -24.53
CA MET A 101 24.72 17.36 -23.56
C MET A 101 24.47 17.92 -22.16
N ILE A 102 25.23 18.94 -21.74
CA ILE A 102 25.04 19.62 -20.45
C ILE A 102 23.64 20.20 -20.34
N ASP A 103 23.16 20.93 -21.35
CA ASP A 103 21.80 21.50 -21.36
C ASP A 103 20.72 20.42 -21.18
N SER A 104 20.93 19.24 -21.75
CA SER A 104 19.99 18.12 -21.62
C SER A 104 19.96 17.56 -20.19
N PHE A 105 21.12 17.46 -19.52
CA PHE A 105 21.18 17.05 -18.12
C PHE A 105 20.67 18.13 -17.16
N ASP A 106 20.94 19.40 -17.45
CA ASP A 106 20.40 20.53 -16.68
C ASP A 106 18.87 20.59 -16.77
N ALA A 107 18.28 20.21 -17.92
CA ALA A 107 16.84 20.09 -18.06
C ALA A 107 16.22 19.05 -17.10
N ILE A 108 16.94 17.98 -16.79
CA ILE A 108 16.51 16.98 -15.79
C ILE A 108 16.44 17.61 -14.40
N ALA A 109 17.48 18.33 -13.99
CA ALA A 109 17.48 19.01 -12.69
C ALA A 109 16.36 20.07 -12.61
N ARG A 110 16.13 20.83 -13.69
CA ARG A 110 15.04 21.82 -13.78
C ARG A 110 13.65 21.17 -13.68
N LEU A 111 13.47 19.99 -14.27
CA LEU A 111 12.22 19.24 -14.18
C LEU A 111 11.91 18.87 -12.73
N TYR A 112 12.87 18.26 -12.03
CA TYR A 112 12.70 17.90 -10.62
C TYR A 112 12.51 19.12 -9.72
N LEU A 113 13.26 20.19 -9.99
CA LEU A 113 13.10 21.46 -9.29
C LEU A 113 11.70 22.06 -9.45
N GLY A 114 11.14 22.01 -10.66
CA GLY A 114 9.79 22.49 -10.94
C GLY A 114 8.69 21.60 -10.37
N ALA A 115 8.93 20.28 -10.25
CA ALA A 115 7.97 19.31 -9.72
C ALA A 115 7.91 19.29 -8.19
N ALA A 116 9.05 19.48 -7.51
CA ALA A 116 9.17 19.33 -6.06
C ALA A 116 8.12 20.11 -5.25
N PRO A 117 7.78 21.39 -5.54
CA PRO A 117 6.76 22.11 -4.76
C PRO A 117 5.36 21.47 -4.80
N PHE A 118 5.01 20.89 -5.94
CA PHE A 118 3.75 20.18 -6.11
C PHE A 118 3.76 18.87 -5.34
N GLU A 119 4.84 18.08 -5.47
CA GLU A 119 4.99 16.80 -4.77
C GLU A 119 4.97 16.97 -3.25
N ILE A 120 5.69 17.96 -2.72
CA ILE A 120 5.65 18.33 -1.30
C ILE A 120 4.23 18.67 -0.87
N SER A 121 3.53 19.52 -1.64
CA SER A 121 2.17 19.91 -1.30
C SER A 121 1.20 18.73 -1.28
N LEU A 122 1.39 17.76 -2.17
CA LEU A 122 0.62 16.53 -2.23
C LEU A 122 0.87 15.68 -0.98
N THR A 123 2.14 15.40 -0.67
CA THR A 123 2.53 14.55 0.47
C THR A 123 2.13 15.16 1.80
N VAL A 124 2.38 16.46 2.02
CA VAL A 124 1.95 17.19 3.23
C VAL A 124 0.43 17.11 3.42
N ARG A 125 -0.35 17.35 2.36
CA ARG A 125 -1.81 17.24 2.41
C ARG A 125 -2.24 15.83 2.80
N ASP A 126 -1.63 14.81 2.21
CA ASP A 126 -2.00 13.42 2.45
C ASP A 126 -1.60 12.97 3.86
N MET A 127 -0.44 13.40 4.38
CA MET A 127 -0.01 13.18 5.77
C MET A 127 -0.99 13.80 6.75
N LYS A 128 -1.37 15.05 6.53
CA LYS A 128 -2.36 15.75 7.36
C LYS A 128 -3.71 15.06 7.35
N ALA A 129 -4.18 14.60 6.19
CA ALA A 129 -5.43 13.86 6.07
C ALA A 129 -5.41 12.52 6.84
N LYS A 130 -4.23 11.95 7.08
CA LYS A 130 -4.01 10.72 7.85
C LYS A 130 -3.67 10.98 9.33
N GLY A 131 -3.67 12.24 9.78
CA GLY A 131 -3.33 12.63 11.15
C GLY A 131 -1.88 12.32 11.50
N LEU A 132 -0.96 12.68 10.61
CA LEU A 132 0.50 12.57 10.78
C LEU A 132 1.18 13.96 10.84
N ASP A 133 0.40 15.01 11.13
CA ASP A 133 0.84 16.41 11.13
C ASP A 133 1.64 16.82 12.38
N ASP A 134 1.76 15.92 13.35
CA ASP A 134 2.57 16.06 14.55
C ASP A 134 3.99 15.46 14.41
N LEU A 135 4.26 14.72 13.33
CA LEU A 135 5.56 14.10 13.09
C LEU A 135 6.62 15.13 12.68
N GLU A 136 7.87 14.91 13.11
CA GLU A 136 9.01 15.74 12.74
C GLU A 136 9.18 15.79 11.22
N GLU A 137 9.03 14.64 10.54
CA GLU A 137 9.16 14.57 9.08
C GLU A 137 8.11 15.42 8.34
N TYR A 138 6.90 15.56 8.90
CA TYR A 138 5.88 16.45 8.36
C TYR A 138 6.32 17.92 8.45
N VAL A 139 6.78 18.34 9.64
CA VAL A 139 7.19 19.72 9.92
C VAL A 139 8.39 20.11 9.06
N GLU A 140 9.36 19.21 8.94
CA GLU A 140 10.52 19.41 8.08
C GLU A 140 10.09 19.60 6.62
N LEU A 141 9.27 18.69 6.07
CA LEU A 141 8.84 18.74 4.68
C LEU A 141 7.99 20.00 4.38
N GLU A 142 7.14 20.42 5.33
CA GLU A 142 6.35 21.65 5.24
C GLU A 142 7.25 22.89 5.26
N SER A 143 8.31 22.91 6.07
CA SER A 143 9.29 24.01 6.10
C SER A 143 10.09 24.11 4.79
N THR A 144 10.46 22.96 4.21
CA THR A 144 11.21 22.84 2.96
C THR A 144 10.43 23.43 1.77
N LYS A 145 9.09 23.35 1.80
CA LYS A 145 8.23 23.96 0.78
C LYS A 145 8.52 25.45 0.57
N HIS A 146 8.77 26.18 1.65
CA HIS A 146 9.05 27.61 1.59
C HIS A 146 10.47 27.90 1.09
N ALA A 147 11.43 27.05 1.43
CA ALA A 147 12.82 27.17 1.00
C ALA A 147 13.02 26.96 -0.51
N LEU A 148 12.14 26.17 -1.16
CA LEU A 148 12.22 25.88 -2.60
C LEU A 148 11.70 27.00 -3.50
N GLY A 149 10.88 27.92 -2.98
CA GLY A 149 10.18 28.94 -3.77
C GLY A 149 11.07 29.98 -4.48
N GLY A 150 12.39 29.93 -4.29
CA GLY A 150 13.35 30.80 -4.97
C GLY A 150 14.64 30.09 -5.37
N LEU A 151 14.64 28.76 -5.37
CA LEU A 151 15.80 27.99 -5.78
C LEU A 151 15.82 27.92 -7.31
N GLU A 152 16.87 28.42 -7.94
CA GLU A 152 17.06 28.39 -9.39
C GLU A 152 18.35 27.65 -9.74
N LEU A 153 18.34 26.94 -10.87
CA LEU A 153 19.55 26.29 -11.37
C LEU A 153 20.49 27.35 -11.95
N GLY A 154 21.53 27.70 -11.19
CA GLY A 154 22.56 28.65 -11.62
C GLY A 154 23.37 28.17 -12.82
N GLU A 155 24.13 29.09 -13.42
CA GLU A 155 24.92 28.81 -14.63
C GLU A 155 26.25 28.11 -14.31
N ASP A 156 26.85 28.41 -13.15
CA ASP A 156 28.13 27.83 -12.73
C ASP A 156 27.96 26.46 -12.04
N PHE A 157 29.04 25.68 -12.05
CA PHE A 157 29.06 24.33 -11.47
C PHE A 157 28.71 24.30 -9.98
N ASP A 158 29.21 25.26 -9.18
CA ASP A 158 28.97 25.26 -7.72
C ASP A 158 27.50 25.53 -7.41
N SER A 159 26.87 26.46 -8.14
CA SER A 159 25.44 26.72 -8.05
C SER A 159 24.61 25.50 -8.43
N LYS A 160 24.94 24.84 -9.55
CA LYS A 160 24.26 23.60 -9.96
C LYS A 160 24.43 22.49 -8.93
N ARG A 161 25.63 22.34 -8.37
CA ARG A 161 25.93 21.35 -7.32
C ARG A 161 25.05 21.56 -6.10
N ASN A 162 24.96 22.80 -5.61
CA ASN A 162 24.18 23.12 -4.42
C ASN A 162 22.69 22.85 -4.64
N VAL A 163 22.16 23.18 -5.83
CA VAL A 163 20.76 22.90 -6.19
C VAL A 163 20.49 21.40 -6.22
N VAL A 164 21.34 20.62 -6.87
CA VAL A 164 21.17 19.17 -6.95
C VAL A 164 21.26 18.50 -5.58
N ILE A 165 22.22 18.89 -4.73
CA ILE A 165 22.32 18.38 -3.35
C ILE A 165 21.06 18.73 -2.55
N SER A 166 20.54 19.95 -2.72
CA SER A 166 19.29 20.36 -2.07
C SER A 166 18.12 19.49 -2.55
N LEU A 167 17.99 19.25 -3.86
CA LEU A 167 16.97 18.37 -4.42
C LEU A 167 17.06 16.94 -3.87
N LEU A 168 18.27 16.38 -3.76
CA LEU A 168 18.45 15.05 -3.14
C LEU A 168 17.92 15.01 -1.70
N GLY A 169 18.19 16.06 -0.92
CA GLY A 169 17.64 16.19 0.43
C GLY A 169 16.11 16.24 0.45
N VAL A 170 15.51 17.07 -0.41
CA VAL A 170 14.05 17.18 -0.55
C VAL A 170 13.41 15.84 -0.90
N TYR A 171 13.96 15.17 -1.92
CA TYR A 171 13.40 13.90 -2.39
C TYR A 171 13.63 12.75 -1.40
N GLY A 172 14.67 12.82 -0.57
CA GLY A 172 14.84 11.92 0.58
C GLY A 172 13.80 12.14 1.67
N GLN A 173 13.46 13.40 1.97
CA GLN A 173 12.37 13.73 2.90
C GLN A 173 11.01 13.25 2.36
N LEU A 174 10.74 13.45 1.06
CA LEU A 174 9.54 12.95 0.39
C LEU A 174 9.44 11.42 0.46
N GLU A 175 10.53 10.70 0.21
CA GLU A 175 10.58 9.25 0.35
C GLU A 175 10.17 8.82 1.76
N ARG A 176 10.79 9.41 2.78
CA ARG A 176 10.51 9.08 4.18
C ARG A 176 9.05 9.33 4.55
N CYS A 177 8.51 10.48 4.15
CA CYS A 177 7.10 10.83 4.40
C CYS A 177 6.14 9.86 3.69
N ASN A 178 6.44 9.48 2.45
CA ASN A 178 5.64 8.51 1.70
C ASN A 178 5.72 7.11 2.33
N GLN A 179 6.85 6.71 2.90
CA GLN A 179 6.95 5.46 3.67
C GLN A 179 6.05 5.50 4.91
N LEU A 180 6.06 6.58 5.68
CA LEU A 180 5.19 6.75 6.86
C LEU A 180 3.70 6.71 6.49
N LEU A 181 3.33 7.30 5.35
CA LEU A 181 1.97 7.22 4.81
C LEU A 181 1.55 5.77 4.53
N LEU A 182 2.44 4.97 3.93
CA LEU A 182 2.19 3.55 3.66
C LEU A 182 2.06 2.76 4.96
N GLU A 183 2.95 3.00 5.94
CA GLU A 183 2.90 2.36 7.26
C GLU A 183 1.58 2.68 7.97
N LYS A 184 1.14 3.94 7.97
CA LYS A 184 -0.14 4.35 8.54
C LYS A 184 -1.33 3.71 7.84
N GLU A 185 -1.26 3.57 6.51
CA GLU A 185 -2.30 2.90 5.72
C GLU A 185 -2.39 1.42 6.11
N MET A 186 -1.25 0.74 6.23
CA MET A 186 -1.17 -0.63 6.72
C MET A 186 -1.72 -0.76 8.15
N ASP A 187 -1.28 0.07 9.08
CA ASP A 187 -1.76 0.06 10.47
C ASP A 187 -3.27 0.23 10.54
N SER A 188 -3.84 1.13 9.73
CA SER A 188 -5.30 1.31 9.69
C SER A 188 -6.03 0.06 9.22
N LEU A 189 -5.51 -0.64 8.20
CA LEU A 189 -6.09 -1.86 7.64
C LEU A 189 -5.96 -3.04 8.61
N PHE A 190 -4.86 -3.11 9.37
CA PHE A 190 -4.58 -4.19 10.31
C PHE A 190 -4.96 -3.88 11.77
N SER A 191 -5.38 -2.66 12.09
CA SER A 191 -5.71 -2.18 13.45
C SER A 191 -6.68 -3.08 14.21
N LYS A 192 -7.68 -3.63 13.52
CA LYS A 192 -8.68 -4.56 14.07
C LYS A 192 -8.11 -5.90 14.55
N TYR A 193 -6.87 -6.21 14.16
CA TYR A 193 -6.22 -7.49 14.42
C TYR A 193 -4.97 -7.37 15.30
N VAL A 194 -4.31 -6.20 15.30
CA VAL A 194 -3.23 -5.89 16.28
C VAL A 194 -3.82 -5.52 17.65
N SER A 195 -5.05 -4.99 17.65
CA SER A 195 -5.78 -4.61 18.87
C SER A 195 -6.71 -5.73 19.34
N ARG A 196 -6.17 -6.88 19.75
CA ARG A 196 -6.89 -7.82 20.62
C ARG A 196 -6.04 -8.11 21.86
N PRO A 197 -6.57 -7.92 23.08
CA PRO A 197 -5.95 -8.43 24.31
C PRO A 197 -5.95 -9.96 24.35
#